data_AF-A0A3N5SY21-F1
#
_entry.id   AF-A0A3N5SY21-F1
#
_cell.length_a   1.000
_cell.length_b   1.000
_cell.length_c   1.000
_cell.angle_alpha   90.00
_cell.angle_beta   90.00
_cell.angle_gamma   90.00
#
_symmetry.space_group_name_H-M   'P 1'
#
loop_
_entity.id
_entity.type
_entity.pdbx_description
1 polymer ?
#
loop_
_entity_poly.entity_id
_entity_poly.type
_entity_poly.pdbx_seq_one_letter_code
_entity_poly.pdbx_strand_id
1 'polypeptide(L)' 'MAAFEDLIKSVIDGEESKTVDFVRVGLNNAISAKEILNDGLIRAMNIVGEKFKEGELFVPDVLWAAQAMKAGIEVLRPLF' A
#
# COMPACT_ATOMS: atom_id res chain seq x y z
N MET A 1 -8.96 -13.38 -0.59
CA MET A 1 -7.73 -13.10 -1.37
C MET A 1 -7.78 -11.75 -2.10
N ALA A 2 -8.94 -11.18 -2.43
CA ALA A 2 -9.03 -9.86 -3.09
C ALA A 2 -8.68 -8.62 -2.22
N ALA A 3 -8.75 -8.72 -0.88
CA ALA A 3 -8.62 -7.55 0.01
C ALA A 3 -7.27 -6.83 -0.08
N PHE A 4 -6.19 -7.53 -0.42
CA PHE A 4 -4.87 -6.93 -0.57
C PHE A 4 -4.56 -6.48 -1.99
N GLU A 5 -5.22 -7.05 -3.01
CA GLU A 5 -4.98 -6.66 -4.41
C GLU A 5 -5.42 -5.23 -4.67
N ASP A 6 -6.60 -4.84 -4.14
CA ASP A 6 -7.10 -3.48 -4.26
C ASP A 6 -6.23 -2.47 -3.48
N LEU A 7 -5.74 -2.86 -2.30
CA LEU A 7 -4.78 -2.07 -1.51
C LEU A 7 -3.45 -1.90 -2.24
N ILE A 8 -2.94 -2.97 -2.84
CA ILE A 8 -1.68 -2.94 -3.59
C ILE A 8 -1.83 -2.00 -4.78
N LYS A 9 -2.95 -2.11 -5.51
CA LYS A 9 -3.24 -1.25 -6.65
C LYS A 9 -3.36 0.20 -6.25
N SER A 10 -4.07 0.52 -5.16
CA SER A 10 -4.20 1.90 -4.69
C SER A 10 -2.85 2.51 -4.30
N VAL A 11 -1.93 1.71 -3.74
CA VAL A 11 -0.57 2.16 -3.45
C VAL A 11 0.21 2.40 -4.75
N ILE A 12 0.17 1.49 -5.72
CA ILE A 12 0.86 1.66 -7.01
C ILE A 12 0.35 2.90 -7.77
N ASP A 13 -0.96 3.12 -7.75
CA ASP A 13 -1.62 4.26 -8.40
C ASP A 13 -1.42 5.58 -7.62
N GLY A 14 -0.80 5.54 -6.43
CA GLY A 14 -0.56 6.73 -5.61
C GLY A 14 -1.80 7.28 -4.90
N GLU A 15 -2.84 6.47 -4.75
CA GLU A 15 -4.10 6.87 -4.13
C GLU A 15 -4.06 6.73 -2.60
N GLU A 16 -3.65 7.81 -1.92
CA GLU A 16 -3.57 7.87 -0.46
C GLU A 16 -4.91 7.56 0.24
N SER A 17 -5.98 8.23 -0.17
CA SER A 17 -7.29 8.10 0.48
C SER A 17 -7.80 6.65 0.42
N LYS A 18 -7.74 6.03 -0.77
CA LYS A 18 -8.16 4.63 -0.93
C LYS A 18 -7.27 3.69 -0.14
N THR A 19 -5.96 3.94 -0.11
CA THR A 19 -5.01 3.13 0.66
C THR A 19 -5.38 3.14 2.15
N VAL A 20 -5.68 4.30 2.72
CA VAL A 20 -6.15 4.44 4.11
C VAL A 20 -7.45 3.68 4.34
N ASP A 21 -8.42 3.81 3.44
CA ASP A 21 -9.70 3.11 3.54
C ASP A 21 -9.53 1.59 3.51
N PHE A 22 -8.73 1.06 2.58
CA PHE A 22 -8.44 -0.38 2.51
C PHE A 22 -7.69 -0.90 3.75
N VAL A 23 -6.75 -0.13 4.28
CA VAL A 23 -6.07 -0.47 5.54
C VAL A 23 -7.09 -0.58 6.68
N ARG A 24 -8.01 0.39 6.80
CA ARG A 24 -9.07 0.36 7.82
C ARG A 24 -10.04 -0.80 7.63
N VAL A 25 -10.42 -1.08 6.40
CA VAL A 25 -11.25 -2.25 6.05
C VAL A 25 -10.54 -3.54 6.44
N GLY A 26 -9.23 -3.66 6.19
CA GLY A 26 -8.43 -4.80 6.60
C GLY A 26 -8.47 -5.02 8.12
N LEU A 27 -8.24 -3.95 8.88
CA LEU A 27 -8.30 -3.98 10.35
C LEU A 27 -9.69 -4.38 10.85
N ASN A 28 -10.77 -3.89 10.23
CA ASN A 28 -12.15 -4.26 10.57
C ASN A 28 -12.45 -5.74 10.26
N ASN A 29 -11.77 -6.33 9.28
CA ASN A 29 -11.89 -7.76 8.94
C ASN A 29 -11.03 -8.66 9.84
N ALA A 30 -10.56 -8.17 10.99
CA ALA A 30 -9.70 -8.86 11.94
C ALA A 30 -8.34 -9.30 11.35
N ILE A 31 -7.89 -8.65 10.26
CA ILE A 31 -6.53 -8.83 9.74
C ILE A 31 -5.57 -8.04 10.63
N SER A 32 -4.44 -8.65 10.98
CA SER A 32 -3.46 -7.97 11.83
C SER A 32 -2.79 -6.81 11.09
N ALA A 33 -2.43 -5.75 11.82
CA ALA A 33 -1.66 -4.63 11.28
C ALA A 33 -0.36 -5.09 10.59
N LYS A 34 0.25 -6.16 11.12
CA LYS A 34 1.46 -6.78 10.57
C LYS A 34 1.22 -7.46 9.22
N GLU A 35 0.11 -8.18 9.05
CA GLU A 35 -0.26 -8.76 7.76
C GLU A 35 -0.56 -7.67 6.73
N ILE A 36 -1.31 -6.62 7.08
CA ILE A 36 -1.60 -5.49 6.18
C ILE A 36 -0.31 -4.80 5.71
N LEU A 37 0.64 -4.62 6.62
CA LEU A 37 1.95 -4.05 6.31
C LEU A 37 2.75 -4.95 5.37
N ASN A 38 2.91 -6.23 5.69
CA ASN A 38 3.75 -7.16 4.93
C ASN A 38 3.13 -7.57 3.59
N ASP A 39 1.87 -8.02 3.62
CA ASP A 39 1.20 -8.60 2.47
C ASP A 39 0.49 -7.56 1.58
N GLY A 40 0.28 -6.35 2.12
CA GLY A 40 -0.28 -5.21 1.40
C GLY A 40 0.78 -4.18 1.02
N LEU A 41 1.17 -3.34 1.98
CA LEU A 41 1.98 -2.13 1.73
C LEU A 41 3.40 -2.44 1.22
N ILE A 42 4.11 -3.39 1.85
CA ILE A 42 5.46 -3.79 1.44
C ILE A 42 5.40 -4.52 0.08
N ARG A 43 4.41 -5.39 -0.11
CA ARG A 43 4.21 -6.08 -1.38
C ARG A 43 3.97 -5.10 -2.53
N ALA A 44 3.19 -4.04 -2.30
CA ALA A 44 2.97 -2.99 -3.26
C ALA A 44 4.28 -2.28 -3.65
N MET A 45 5.10 -1.91 -2.67
CA MET A 45 6.39 -1.27 -2.93
C MET A 45 7.38 -2.17 -3.68
N ASN A 46 7.34 -3.48 -3.47
CA ASN A 46 8.15 -4.41 -4.27
C ASN A 46 7.75 -4.36 -5.74
N ILE A 47 6.44 -4.35 -6.04
CA ILE A 47 5.92 -4.24 -7.41
C ILE A 47 6.28 -2.89 -8.04
N VAL A 48 6.15 -1.79 -7.29
CA VAL A 48 6.59 -0.46 -7.75
C VAL A 48 8.08 -0.49 -8.10
N GLY A 49 8.91 -1.12 -7.26
CA GLY A 49 10.35 -1.26 -7.50
C GLY A 49 10.70 -2.11 -8.72
N GLU A 50 9.94 -3.18 -8.99
CA GLU A 50 10.09 -4.00 -10.20
C GLU A 50 9.69 -3.20 -11.44
N LYS A 51 8.51 -2.58 -11.44
CA LYS A 51 8.03 -1.76 -12.56
C LYS A 51 8.92 -0.56 -12.85
N PHE A 52 9.50 0.06 -11.83
CA PHE A 52 10.49 1.13 -11.99
C PHE A 52 11.77 0.62 -12.66
N LYS A 53 12.24 -0.58 -12.32
CA LYS A 53 13.41 -1.21 -12.98
C LYS A 53 13.12 -1.58 -14.43
N GLU A 54 11.89 -2.01 -14.73
CA GLU A 54 11.43 -2.33 -16.08
C GLU A 54 11.18 -1.09 -16.95
N GLY A 55 11.20 0.12 -16.35
CA GLY A 55 10.95 1.37 -17.04
C GLY A 55 9.46 1.65 -17.29
N GLU A 56 8.56 0.93 -16.60
CA GLU A 56 7.11 1.15 -16.66
C GLU A 56 6.65 2.31 -15.75
N LEU A 57 7.38 2.57 -14.66
CA LEU A 57 7.11 3.67 -13.73
C LEU A 57 8.26 4.69 -13.73
N PHE A 58 7.92 5.96 -13.53
CA PHE A 58 8.86 7.05 -13.43
C PHE A 58 9.01 7.53 -11.98
N VAL A 59 9.99 8.40 -11.74
CA VAL A 59 10.26 8.97 -10.40
C VAL A 59 9.00 9.59 -9.77
N PRO A 60 8.15 10.35 -10.49
CA PRO A 60 6.91 10.88 -9.92
C PRO A 60 5.96 9.78 -9.42
N ASP A 61 5.79 8.69 -10.17
CA ASP A 61 4.90 7.59 -9.80
C ASP A 61 5.39 6.90 -8.51
N VAL A 62 6.70 6.67 -8.41
CA VAL A 62 7.32 6.11 -7.20
C VAL A 62 7.12 7.03 -5.99
N LEU A 63 7.22 8.35 -6.18
CA LEU A 63 6.98 9.32 -5.11
C LEU A 63 5.52 9.31 -4.63
N TRP A 64 4.56 9.17 -5.54
CA TRP A 64 3.14 9.11 -5.19
C TRP A 64 2.82 7.80 -4.46
N ALA A 65 3.36 6.68 -4.94
CA ALA A 65 3.23 5.40 -4.27
C ALA A 65 3.84 5.41 -2.86
N ALA A 66 5.00 6.06 -2.69
CA ALA A 66 5.61 6.23 -1.39
C ALA A 66 4.75 7.08 -0.42
N GLN A 67 4.06 8.10 -0.93
CA GLN A 67 3.12 8.89 -0.12
C GLN A 67 1.89 8.09 0.29
N ALA A 68 1.28 7.33 -0.64
CA ALA A 68 0.20 6.39 -0.35
C ALA A 68 0.59 5.36 0.71
N MET A 69 1.77 4.76 0.58
CA MET A 69 2.32 3.83 1.57
C MET A 69 2.47 4.51 2.94
N LYS A 70 3.02 5.72 2.99
CA LYS A 70 3.20 6.48 4.23
C LYS A 70 1.87 6.73 4.93
N ALA A 71 0.84 7.15 4.19
CA ALA A 71 -0.51 7.36 4.72
C ALA A 71 -1.08 6.05 5.33
N GLY A 72 -0.90 4.92 4.64
CA GLY A 72 -1.28 3.60 5.16
C GLY A 72 -0.54 3.22 6.46
N ILE A 73 0.76 3.50 6.53
CA ILE A 73 1.57 3.25 7.75
C ILE A 73 1.10 4.13 8.91
N GLU A 74 0.73 5.39 8.67
CA GLU A 74 0.25 6.28 9.74
C GLU A 74 -1.03 5.79 10.41
N VAL A 75 -1.89 5.09 9.66
CA VAL A 75 -3.08 4.41 10.20
C VAL A 75 -2.70 3.21 11.05
N LEU A 76 -1.66 2.46 10.66
CA LEU A 76 -1.20 1.29 11.38
C LEU A 76 -0.33 1.63 12.60
N ARG A 77 0.38 2.78 12.58
CA ARG A 77 1.29 3.24 13.64
C ARG A 77 0.71 3.16 15.06
N PRO A 78 -0.54 3.58 15.36
CA PRO A 78 -1.11 3.47 16.71
C PRO A 78 -1.47 2.04 17.13
N LEU A 79 -1.40 1.06 16.25
CA LEU A 79 -1.76 -0.35 16.48
C LEU A 79 -0.52 -1.25 16.64
N PHE A 80 0.68 -0.67 16.52
CA PHE A 80 1.97 -1.33 16.70
C PHE A 80 2.59 -0.99 18.07
#